data_AF-A0A382N8T2-F1
#
_entry.id   AF-A0A382N8T2-F1
#
_cell.length_a   1.000
_cell.length_b   1.000
_cell.length_c   1.000
_cell.angle_alpha   90.00
_cell.angle_beta   90.00
_cell.angle_gamma   90.00
#
_symmetry.space_group_name_H-M   'P 1'
#
loop_
_entity.id
_entity.type
_entity.pdbx_description
1 polymer ?
#
loop_
_entity_poly.entity_id
_entity_poly.type
_entity_poly.pdbx_seq_one_letter_code
_entity_poly.pdbx_strand_id
1 'polypeptide(L)'
;MNFQNISIYILLILCFGILYSDTGYNTIYLMEFENQQNEFTNSHLKEALPDLIKENYKFREDINVEYAGDLRPYLEQNQSNPENSIKGLIINGRFQTINDEFFVEFEAYDIHDWKRLVRRQIFCPVHDLICVHDGFLMALEQSISPFLVGALDI
;
A
#
# COMPACT_ATOMS: atom_id res chain seq x y z
N MET A 1 2.34 -43.93 -27.84
CA MET A 1 2.78 -42.75 -27.06
C MET A 1 3.02 -43.19 -25.63
N ASN A 2 4.25 -43.01 -25.13
CA ASN A 2 4.70 -43.63 -23.88
C ASN A 2 4.21 -42.81 -22.67
N PHE A 3 3.28 -43.37 -21.89
CA PHE A 3 2.64 -42.72 -20.73
C PHE A 3 3.67 -42.25 -19.68
N GLN A 4 4.82 -42.93 -19.56
CA GLN A 4 5.90 -42.51 -18.67
C GLN A 4 6.50 -41.14 -19.01
N ASN A 5 6.60 -40.80 -20.30
CA ASN A 5 7.15 -39.52 -20.73
C ASN A 5 6.18 -38.38 -20.41
N ILE A 6 4.87 -38.60 -20.57
CA ILE A 6 3.82 -37.62 -20.25
C ILE A 6 3.84 -37.28 -18.76
N SER A 7 4.00 -38.29 -17.90
CA SER A 7 4.05 -38.09 -16.45
C SER A 7 5.27 -37.27 -15.99
N ILE A 8 6.41 -37.40 -16.67
CA ILE A 8 7.63 -36.62 -16.41
C ILE A 8 7.46 -35.16 -16.85
N TYR A 9 6.83 -34.92 -18.01
CA TYR A 9 6.56 -33.55 -18.47
C TYR A 9 5.58 -32.81 -17.55
N ILE A 10 4.55 -33.49 -17.03
CA ILE A 10 3.62 -32.90 -16.04
C ILE A 10 4.37 -32.55 -14.74
N LEU A 11 5.28 -33.41 -14.27
CA LEU A 11 6.09 -33.16 -13.09
C LEU A 11 7.06 -31.96 -13.29
N LEU A 12 7.66 -31.82 -14.47
CA LEU A 12 8.52 -30.69 -14.82
C LEU A 12 7.74 -29.36 -14.90
N ILE A 13 6.52 -29.37 -15.43
CA ILE A 13 5.64 -28.18 -15.47
C ILE A 13 5.21 -27.78 -14.06
N LEU A 14 4.91 -28.74 -13.18
CA LEU A 14 4.59 -28.48 -11.77
C LEU A 14 5.80 -27.94 -10.97
N CYS A 15 7.02 -28.42 -11.23
CA CYS A 15 8.22 -27.92 -10.54
C CYS A 15 8.64 -26.51 -10.99
N PHE A 16 8.40 -26.12 -12.24
CA PHE A 16 8.71 -24.76 -12.72
C PHE A 16 7.76 -23.69 -12.17
N GLY A 17 6.57 -24.06 -11.72
CA GLY A 17 5.56 -23.12 -11.19
C GLY A 17 5.85 -22.58 -9.79
N ILE A 18 6.82 -23.13 -9.05
CA ILE A 18 7.01 -22.84 -7.60
C ILE A 18 8.16 -21.83 -7.35
N LEU A 19 8.85 -21.35 -8.40
CA LEU A 19 10.13 -20.64 -8.23
C LEU A 19 10.09 -19.11 -8.38
N TYR A 20 8.92 -18.49 -8.42
CA TYR A 20 8.81 -17.02 -8.40
C TYR A 20 7.87 -16.55 -7.30
N SER A 21 8.30 -16.70 -6.04
CA SER A 21 7.77 -15.85 -4.98
C SER A 21 8.46 -14.50 -5.13
N ASP A 22 7.83 -13.56 -5.83
CA ASP A 22 8.26 -12.17 -5.74
C ASP A 22 8.18 -11.76 -4.28
N THR A 23 9.27 -11.26 -3.71
CA THR A 23 9.24 -10.82 -2.31
C THR A 23 8.46 -9.51 -2.30
N GLY A 24 7.25 -9.52 -1.70
CA GLY A 24 6.39 -8.34 -1.62
C GLY A 24 7.09 -7.12 -0.99
N TYR A 25 6.43 -5.96 -1.07
CA TYR A 25 6.95 -4.73 -0.46
C TYR A 25 7.09 -4.91 1.05
N ASN A 26 8.21 -4.45 1.59
CA ASN A 26 8.50 -4.51 3.02
C ASN A 26 8.58 -3.12 3.65
N THR A 27 8.40 -2.05 2.85
CA THR A 27 8.42 -0.68 3.33
C THR A 27 7.21 0.09 2.82
N ILE A 28 6.53 0.82 3.69
CA ILE A 28 5.44 1.72 3.38
C ILE A 28 5.88 3.15 3.66
N TYR A 29 5.94 3.97 2.62
CA TYR A 29 6.26 5.39 2.67
C TYR A 29 4.98 6.21 2.73
N LEU A 30 4.80 7.00 3.78
CA LEU A 30 3.60 7.79 4.01
C LEU A 30 3.81 9.25 3.60
N MET A 31 2.90 9.77 2.79
CA MET A 31 2.77 11.20 2.52
C MET A 31 1.79 11.84 3.51
N GLU A 32 1.97 13.12 3.80
CA GLU A 32 0.89 13.91 4.40
C GLU A 32 -0.33 13.92 3.47
N PHE A 33 -1.51 13.70 4.03
CA PHE A 33 -2.73 13.77 3.23
C PHE A 33 -3.07 15.22 2.90
N GLU A 34 -3.58 15.44 1.69
CA GLU A 34 -3.99 16.77 1.24
C GLU A 34 -5.42 17.10 1.71
N ASN A 35 -5.57 18.20 2.45
CA ASN A 35 -6.88 18.78 2.75
C ASN A 35 -7.33 19.63 1.54
N GLN A 36 -8.11 19.05 0.63
CA GLN A 36 -8.36 19.68 -0.69
C GLN A 36 -9.11 21.02 -0.58
N GLN A 37 -9.91 21.20 0.47
CA GLN A 37 -10.69 22.42 0.69
C GLN A 37 -9.99 23.40 1.65
N ASN A 38 -8.84 23.01 2.22
CA ASN A 38 -8.15 23.77 3.26
C ASN A 38 -9.04 24.11 4.47
N GLU A 39 -9.99 23.23 4.81
CA GLU A 39 -10.87 23.41 5.95
C GLU A 39 -10.10 23.27 7.26
N PHE A 40 -9.98 24.36 8.01
CA PHE A 40 -9.21 24.40 9.25
C PHE A 40 -9.64 23.34 10.27
N THR A 41 -10.94 23.09 10.40
CA THR A 41 -11.52 22.12 11.36
C THR A 41 -10.92 20.72 11.22
N ASN A 42 -10.59 20.33 9.99
CA ASN A 42 -10.19 18.98 9.64
C ASN A 42 -8.69 18.88 9.29
N SER A 43 -7.92 19.97 9.45
CA SER A 43 -6.49 20.00 9.12
C SER A 43 -5.65 18.97 9.87
N HIS A 44 -6.07 18.52 11.05
CA HIS A 44 -5.39 17.47 11.80
C HIS A 44 -5.40 16.11 11.07
N LEU A 45 -6.36 15.86 10.17
CA LEU A 45 -6.45 14.62 9.40
C LEU A 45 -5.30 14.44 8.40
N LYS A 46 -4.58 15.52 8.07
CA LYS A 46 -3.39 15.48 7.21
C LYS A 46 -2.31 14.53 7.76
N GLU A 47 -2.16 14.50 9.08
CA GLU A 47 -1.20 13.66 9.81
C GLU A 47 -1.90 12.47 10.46
N ALA A 48 -3.12 12.66 10.99
CA ALA A 48 -3.81 11.59 11.71
C ALA A 48 -4.12 10.38 10.82
N LEU A 49 -4.52 10.57 9.55
CA LEU A 49 -4.79 9.44 8.65
C LEU A 49 -3.53 8.62 8.36
N PRO A 50 -2.39 9.21 7.94
CA PRO A 50 -1.11 8.51 7.87
C PRO A 50 -0.68 7.84 9.18
N ASP A 51 -0.84 8.52 10.32
CA ASP A 51 -0.47 7.97 11.62
C ASP A 51 -1.29 6.73 11.98
N LEU A 52 -2.57 6.66 11.60
CA LEU A 52 -3.37 5.44 11.74
C LEU A 52 -2.76 4.26 10.98
N ILE A 53 -2.23 4.50 9.78
CA ILE A 53 -1.53 3.46 9.00
C ILE A 53 -0.31 2.97 9.77
N LYS A 54 0.52 3.91 10.24
CA LYS A 54 1.73 3.61 10.99
C LYS A 54 1.42 2.79 12.25
N GLU A 55 0.40 3.18 13.00
CA GLU A 55 -0.05 2.46 14.19
C GLU A 55 -0.61 1.07 13.88
N ASN A 56 -1.30 0.90 12.75
CA ASN A 56 -1.84 -0.40 12.32
C ASN A 56 -0.72 -1.43 12.03
N TYR A 57 0.41 -0.98 11.45
CA TYR A 57 1.52 -1.86 11.11
C TYR A 57 2.63 -1.94 12.18
N LYS A 58 2.54 -1.21 13.31
CA LYS A 58 3.61 -1.14 14.32
C LYS A 58 4.05 -2.48 14.93
N PHE A 59 3.20 -3.50 14.85
CA PHE A 59 3.46 -4.84 15.39
C PHE A 59 4.02 -5.81 14.35
N ARG A 60 4.14 -5.40 13.08
CA ARG A 60 4.73 -6.20 12.01
C ARG A 60 6.23 -5.91 11.93
N GLU A 61 7.05 -6.84 12.42
CA GLU A 61 8.52 -6.71 12.40
C GLU A 61 9.11 -6.81 10.97
N ASP A 62 8.32 -7.36 10.03
CA ASP A 62 8.68 -7.55 8.63
C ASP A 62 8.28 -6.37 7.71
N ILE A 63 7.55 -5.38 8.24
CA ILE A 63 7.12 -4.18 7.51
C ILE A 63 7.64 -2.93 8.21
N ASN A 64 8.45 -2.15 7.50
CA ASN A 64 8.84 -0.81 7.92
C ASN A 64 7.80 0.22 7.46
N VAL A 65 7.39 1.14 8.33
CA VAL A 65 6.48 2.24 7.95
C VAL A 65 7.07 3.57 8.39
N GLU A 66 7.32 4.44 7.41
CA GLU A 66 7.97 5.73 7.64
C GLU A 66 7.35 6.86 6.82
N TYR A 67 7.42 8.08 7.33
CA TYR A 67 7.06 9.25 6.54
C TYR A 67 8.10 9.45 5.44
N ALA A 68 7.62 9.61 4.21
CA ALA A 68 8.43 9.79 3.02
C ALA A 68 9.37 11.01 3.09
N GLY A 69 8.97 12.07 3.79
CA GLY A 69 9.70 13.33 3.84
C GLY A 69 9.96 13.87 2.44
N ASP A 70 11.23 14.12 2.12
CA ASP A 70 11.65 14.50 0.77
C ASP A 70 11.92 13.27 -0.08
N LEU A 71 11.13 13.07 -1.13
CA LEU A 71 11.23 11.90 -2.02
C LEU A 71 12.35 12.02 -3.08
N ARG A 72 13.00 13.18 -3.22
CA ARG A 72 14.09 13.41 -4.20
C ARG A 72 15.20 12.35 -4.17
N PRO A 73 15.70 11.91 -3.00
CA PRO A 73 16.77 10.91 -2.93
C PRO A 73 16.40 9.56 -3.55
N TYR A 74 15.11 9.21 -3.56
CA TYR A 74 14.61 7.95 -4.14
C TYR A 74 14.37 8.07 -5.65
N LEU A 75 14.01 9.27 -6.12
CA LEU A 75 13.86 9.57 -7.56
C LEU A 75 15.19 9.55 -8.33
N GLU A 76 16.28 9.94 -7.66
CA GLU A 76 17.61 10.05 -8.29
C GLU A 76 18.39 8.74 -8.33
N GLN A 77 17.91 7.71 -7.61
CA GLN A 77 18.51 6.38 -7.62
C GLN A 77 18.13 5.61 -8.88
N ASN A 78 18.79 5.94 -10.00
CA ASN A 78 18.93 5.03 -11.14
C ASN A 78 19.76 3.81 -10.70
N GLN A 79 19.14 2.85 -10.01
CA GLN A 79 19.87 1.68 -9.56
C GLN A 79 20.08 0.69 -10.70
N SER A 80 21.32 0.65 -11.17
CA SER A 80 21.88 -0.31 -12.13
C SER A 80 22.00 -1.75 -11.59
N ASN A 81 21.52 -2.03 -10.36
CA ASN A 81 21.52 -3.37 -9.78
C ASN A 81 20.18 -3.70 -9.07
N PRO A 82 19.34 -4.59 -9.64
CA PRO A 82 18.00 -4.89 -9.11
C PRO A 82 17.99 -5.61 -7.75
N GLU A 83 19.12 -6.13 -7.27
CA GLU A 83 19.18 -6.75 -5.93
C GLU A 83 19.19 -5.74 -4.77
N ASN A 84 19.50 -4.47 -5.03
CA ASN A 84 19.55 -3.41 -4.02
C ASN A 84 18.36 -2.43 -4.09
N SER A 85 17.39 -2.70 -4.98
CA SER A 85 16.22 -1.84 -5.19
C SER A 85 15.33 -1.84 -3.95
N ILE A 86 14.96 -0.67 -3.44
CA ILE A 86 14.13 -0.51 -2.24
C ILE A 86 12.74 -1.11 -2.49
N LYS A 87 12.34 -2.17 -1.78
CA LYS A 87 10.99 -2.74 -1.97
C LYS A 87 9.94 -1.94 -1.18
N GLY A 88 9.67 -0.73 -1.66
CA GLY A 88 8.77 0.23 -1.02
C GLY A 88 7.53 0.58 -1.84
N LEU A 89 6.43 0.82 -1.15
CA LEU A 89 5.23 1.46 -1.72
C LEU A 89 5.00 2.81 -1.07
N ILE A 90 4.54 3.79 -1.84
CA ILE A 90 4.16 5.12 -1.35
C ILE A 90 2.64 5.17 -1.22
N ILE A 91 2.15 5.60 -0.06
CA ILE A 91 0.74 5.93 0.15
C ILE A 91 0.60 7.45 0.10
N ASN A 92 -0.16 7.91 -0.88
CA ASN A 92 -0.58 9.29 -0.98
C ASN A 92 -2.09 9.37 -0.81
N GLY A 93 -2.58 10.46 -0.20
CA GLY A 93 -3.99 10.59 0.04
C GLY A 93 -4.45 12.03 0.12
N ARG A 94 -5.77 12.18 0.04
CA ARG A 94 -6.43 13.48 0.16
C ARG A 94 -7.83 13.32 0.69
N PHE A 95 -8.34 14.36 1.30
CA PHE A 95 -9.68 14.38 1.85
C PHE A 95 -10.36 15.72 1.66
N GLN A 96 -11.69 15.70 1.73
CA GLN A 96 -12.54 16.88 1.70
C GLN A 96 -13.88 16.58 2.37
N THR A 97 -14.61 17.62 2.75
CA THR A 97 -15.96 17.50 3.30
C THR A 97 -16.96 17.98 2.25
N ILE A 98 -17.95 17.16 1.92
CA ILE A 98 -19.03 17.55 1.00
C ILE A 98 -20.35 17.09 1.62
N ASN A 99 -21.30 18.01 1.78
CA ASN A 99 -22.65 17.71 2.29
C ASN A 99 -22.65 16.89 3.59
N ASP A 100 -21.85 17.29 4.59
CA ASP A 100 -21.69 16.58 5.87
C ASP A 100 -21.14 15.14 5.76
N GLU A 101 -20.46 14.83 4.66
CA GLU A 101 -19.71 13.57 4.47
C GLU A 101 -18.23 13.85 4.23
N PHE A 102 -17.37 13.13 4.95
CA PHE A 102 -15.95 13.01 4.65
C PHE A 102 -15.75 12.12 3.42
N PHE A 103 -15.13 12.69 2.41
CA PHE A 103 -14.55 11.95 1.31
C PHE A 103 -13.06 11.79 1.56
N VAL A 104 -12.57 10.55 1.68
CA VAL A 104 -11.14 10.25 1.78
C VAL A 104 -10.75 9.37 0.59
N GLU A 105 -9.75 9.81 -0.16
CA GLU A 105 -9.14 9.02 -1.23
C GLU A 105 -7.69 8.74 -0.88
N PHE A 106 -7.25 7.51 -1.11
CA PHE A 106 -5.83 7.17 -1.08
C PHE A 106 -5.44 6.36 -2.32
N GLU A 107 -4.16 6.47 -2.66
CA GLU A 107 -3.51 5.77 -3.75
C GLU A 107 -2.20 5.16 -3.25
N ALA A 108 -1.87 3.98 -3.76
CA ALA A 108 -0.58 3.35 -3.51
C ALA A 108 0.23 3.26 -4.81
N TYR A 109 1.51 3.58 -4.73
CA TYR A 109 2.44 3.61 -5.85
C TYR A 109 3.68 2.77 -5.55
N ASP A 110 4.22 2.09 -6.55
CA ASP A 110 5.58 1.56 -6.46
C ASP A 110 6.59 2.72 -6.46
N ILE A 111 7.55 2.71 -5.54
CA ILE A 111 8.55 3.78 -5.39
C ILE A 111 9.54 3.87 -6.58
N HIS A 112 9.74 2.79 -7.34
CA HIS A 112 10.72 2.73 -8.42
C HIS A 112 10.18 3.33 -9.71
N ASP A 113 9.03 2.83 -10.17
CA ASP A 113 8.48 3.16 -11.48
C ASP A 113 7.27 4.09 -11.42
N TRP A 114 6.83 4.47 -10.21
CA TRP A 114 5.64 5.28 -9.96
C TRP A 114 4.36 4.67 -10.52
N LYS A 115 4.34 3.36 -10.75
CA LYS A 115 3.15 2.67 -11.17
C LYS A 115 2.15 2.68 -10.02
N ARG A 116 0.97 3.23 -10.29
CA ARG A 116 -0.16 3.15 -9.36
C ARG A 116 -0.62 1.70 -9.24
N LEU A 117 -0.55 1.17 -8.03
CA LEU A 117 -1.00 -0.18 -7.68
C LEU A 117 -2.48 -0.16 -7.28
N VAL A 118 -2.87 0.87 -6.53
CA VAL A 118 -4.20 0.98 -5.90
C VAL A 118 -4.72 2.40 -6.02
N ARG A 119 -6.04 2.51 -6.15
CA ARG A 119 -6.80 3.72 -5.83
C ARG A 119 -8.10 3.34 -5.14
N ARG A 120 -8.39 3.95 -4.00
CA ARG A 120 -9.61 3.71 -3.23
C ARG A 120 -10.19 4.98 -2.67
N GLN A 121 -11.50 4.97 -2.55
CA GLN A 121 -12.30 6.05 -2.01
C GLN A 121 -13.20 5.48 -0.93
N ILE A 122 -13.33 6.21 0.17
CA ILE A 122 -14.28 5.95 1.23
C ILE A 122 -15.11 7.21 1.48
N PHE A 123 -16.36 6.99 1.88
CA PHE A 123 -17.32 8.02 2.21
C PHE A 123 -17.83 7.73 3.62
N CYS A 124 -17.69 8.69 4.50
CA CYS A 124 -18.08 8.54 5.90
C CYS A 124 -18.84 9.79 6.36
N PRO A 125 -19.99 9.66 7.05
CA PRO A 125 -20.64 10.81 7.68
C PRO A 125 -19.67 11.50 8.66
N VAL A 126 -19.68 12.84 8.71
CA VAL A 126 -18.75 13.60 9.58
C VAL A 126 -18.92 13.31 11.07
N HIS A 127 -20.13 12.87 11.47
CA HIS A 127 -20.43 12.50 12.85
C HIS A 127 -20.05 11.05 13.18
N ASP A 128 -19.64 10.25 12.19
CA ASP A 128 -19.29 8.85 12.36
C ASP A 128 -17.77 8.67 12.27
N LEU A 129 -17.10 8.99 13.38
CA LEU A 129 -15.65 8.85 13.50
C LEU A 129 -15.19 7.38 13.44
N ILE A 130 -16.09 6.43 13.74
CA ILE A 130 -15.79 4.99 13.62
C ILE A 130 -15.65 4.63 12.15
N CYS A 131 -16.54 5.13 11.28
CA CYS A 131 -16.40 4.96 9.84
C CYS A 131 -15.05 5.50 9.33
N VAL A 132 -14.68 6.72 9.73
CA VAL A 132 -13.42 7.35 9.29
C VAL A 132 -12.20 6.55 9.75
N HIS A 133 -12.24 6.00 10.97
CA HIS A 133 -11.13 5.20 11.51
C HIS A 133 -11.10 3.78 10.94
N ASP A 134 -12.12 2.97 11.26
CA ASP A 134 -12.15 1.54 10.95
C ASP A 134 -12.37 1.30 9.46
N GLY A 135 -13.28 2.07 8.84
CA GLY A 135 -13.57 1.97 7.41
C GLY A 135 -12.34 2.30 6.56
N PHE A 136 -11.56 3.30 6.98
CA PHE A 136 -10.28 3.64 6.34
C PHE A 136 -9.27 2.51 6.46
N LEU A 137 -9.02 2.01 7.68
CA LEU A 137 -8.04 0.95 7.89
C LEU A 137 -8.43 -0.34 7.17
N MET A 138 -9.71 -0.71 7.17
CA MET A 138 -10.21 -1.87 6.43
C MET A 138 -10.01 -1.71 4.92
N ALA A 139 -10.38 -0.55 4.36
CA ALA A 139 -10.20 -0.28 2.93
C ALA A 139 -8.72 -0.28 2.53
N LEU A 140 -7.85 0.25 3.40
CA LEU A 140 -6.42 0.25 3.23
C LEU A 140 -5.85 -1.17 3.23
N GLU A 141 -6.09 -1.93 4.29
CA GLU A 141 -5.58 -3.29 4.47
C GLU A 141 -5.98 -4.18 3.28
N GLN A 142 -7.27 -4.20 2.92
CA GLN A 142 -7.77 -4.98 1.79
C GLN A 142 -7.11 -4.60 0.46
N SER A 143 -6.63 -3.36 0.34
CA SER A 143 -6.07 -2.88 -0.90
C SER A 143 -4.56 -3.06 -1.01
N ILE A 144 -3.81 -2.95 0.10
CA ILE A 144 -2.34 -3.01 0.06
C ILE A 144 -1.77 -4.36 0.51
N SER A 145 -2.48 -5.11 1.36
CA SER A 145 -2.03 -6.40 1.90
C SER A 145 -1.59 -7.42 0.83
N PRO A 146 -2.26 -7.54 -0.34
CA PRO A 146 -1.80 -8.44 -1.41
C PRO A 146 -0.43 -8.13 -2.00
N PHE A 147 0.07 -6.90 -1.80
CA PHE A 147 1.37 -6.47 -2.32
C PHE A 147 2.49 -6.56 -1.27
N LEU A 148 2.14 -6.68 0.02
CA LEU A 148 3.10 -6.68 1.11
C LEU A 148 3.80 -8.04 1.26
N VAL A 149 5.00 -8.02 1.83
CA VAL A 149 5.68 -9.23 2.27
C VAL A 149 4.83 -9.95 3.32
N GLY A 150 4.82 -11.28 3.27
CA GLY A 150 4.00 -12.09 4.17
C GLY A 150 2.50 -11.75 4.02
N ALA A 151 2.05 -11.48 2.79
CA ALA A 151 0.67 -11.19 2.46
C ALA A 151 -0.26 -12.16 3.21
N LEU A 152 -1.19 -11.59 3.97
CA LEU A 152 -2.19 -12.37 4.68
C LEU A 152 -3.18 -12.87 3.64
N ASP A 153 -3.33 -14.20 3.54
CA ASP A 153 -4.40 -14.81 2.75
C ASP A 153 -5.71 -14.65 3.56
N ILE A 154 -6.41 -13.54 3.34
CA ILE A 154 -7.67 -13.18 4.02
C ILE A 154 -8.87 -13.61 3.18
#